data_AF-A0A7K3XCN5-F1
#
_entry.id   AF-A0A7K3XCN5-F1
#
_cell.length_a   1.000
_cell.length_b   1.000
_cell.length_c   1.000
_cell.angle_alpha   90.00
_cell.angle_beta   90.00
_cell.angle_gamma   90.00
#
_symmetry.space_group_name_H-M   'P 1'
#
loop_
_entity.id
_entity.type
_entity.pdbx_description
1 polymer ?
#
loop_
_entity_poly.entity_id
_entity_poly.type
_entity_poly.pdbx_seq_one_letter_code
_entity_poly.pdbx_strand_id
1 'polypeptide(L)'
;WGSTYGPIGAACRGLRHRGLKVAQAHLRHLAPMPANLAEVLARYERVVIPEMNLGQLAHVIRARFLIDAIGYNQVRGLPFTAAELETMLEEVCKNV
;
A
#
# COMPACT_ATOMS: atom_id res chain seq x y z
N TRP A 1 -2.40 5.64 3.41
CA TRP A 1 -2.44 6.81 4.33
C TRP A 1 -3.43 7.80 3.75
N GLY A 2 -3.98 8.72 4.56
CA GLY A 2 -4.98 9.67 4.04
C GLY A 2 -6.25 9.02 3.49
N SER A 3 -6.88 9.65 2.51
CA SER A 3 -8.19 9.25 1.95
C SER A 3 -8.21 7.88 1.27
N THR A 4 -7.04 7.30 0.94
CA THR A 4 -6.95 5.96 0.33
C THR A 4 -7.28 4.81 1.29
N TYR A 5 -7.53 5.10 2.59
CA TYR A 5 -7.88 4.08 3.59
C TYR A 5 -9.03 3.16 3.18
N GLY A 6 -10.16 3.75 2.75
CA GLY A 6 -11.38 3.03 2.44
C GLY A 6 -11.23 2.08 1.25
N PRO A 7 -10.83 2.59 0.07
CA PRO A 7 -10.62 1.78 -1.13
C PRO A 7 -9.60 0.66 -0.93
N ILE A 8 -8.45 0.93 -0.29
CA ILE A 8 -7.44 -0.10 0.01
C ILE A 8 -8.02 -1.16 0.94
N GLY A 9 -8.71 -0.75 2.01
CA GLY A 9 -9.30 -1.69 2.96
C GLY A 9 -10.37 -2.58 2.33
N ALA A 10 -11.19 -2.04 1.42
CA ALA A 10 -12.15 -2.81 0.63
C ALA A 10 -11.43 -3.83 -0.25
N ALA A 11 -10.41 -3.41 -1.00
CA ALA A 11 -9.66 -4.29 -1.88
C ALA A 11 -8.97 -5.43 -1.14
N CYS A 12 -8.27 -5.12 -0.04
CA CYS A 12 -7.64 -6.15 0.79
C CYS A 12 -8.68 -7.11 1.38
N ARG A 13 -9.89 -6.66 1.71
CA ARG A 13 -10.97 -7.57 2.14
C ARG A 13 -11.39 -8.50 1.00
N GLY A 14 -11.66 -7.98 -0.19
CA GLY A 14 -12.06 -8.78 -1.35
C GLY A 14 -11.03 -9.87 -1.67
N LEU A 15 -9.75 -9.50 -1.73
CA LEU A 15 -8.66 -10.45 -2.02
C LEU A 15 -8.51 -11.52 -0.93
N ARG A 16 -8.68 -11.18 0.35
CA ARG A 16 -8.67 -12.18 1.42
C ARG A 16 -9.81 -13.18 1.31
N HIS A 17 -11.01 -12.76 0.88
CA HIS A 17 -12.11 -13.70 0.63
C HIS A 17 -11.80 -14.67 -0.52
N ARG A 18 -10.91 -14.28 -1.43
CA ARG A 18 -10.42 -15.11 -2.53
C ARG A 18 -9.20 -15.97 -2.17
N GLY A 19 -8.82 -16.00 -0.89
CA GLY A 19 -7.72 -16.81 -0.37
C GLY A 19 -6.32 -16.20 -0.50
N LEU A 20 -6.20 -14.96 -0.97
CA LEU A 20 -4.91 -14.27 -1.09
C LEU A 20 -4.44 -13.71 0.26
N LYS A 21 -3.14 -13.85 0.51
CA LYS A 21 -2.49 -13.36 1.74
C LYS A 21 -2.09 -11.90 1.57
N VAL A 22 -2.98 -10.98 1.97
CA VAL A 22 -2.72 -9.53 1.94
C VAL A 22 -3.06 -8.86 3.27
N ALA A 23 -2.15 -8.01 3.73
CA ALA A 23 -2.33 -7.17 4.92
C ALA A 23 -2.43 -5.70 4.53
N GLN A 24 -3.08 -4.90 5.38
CA GLN A 24 -3.20 -3.46 5.21
C GLN A 24 -2.53 -2.77 6.40
N ALA A 25 -1.56 -1.90 6.12
CA ALA A 25 -1.04 -0.93 7.08
C ALA A 25 -1.57 0.46 6.72
N HIS A 26 -2.07 1.21 7.71
CA HIS A 26 -2.51 2.58 7.50
C HIS A 26 -1.80 3.54 8.46
N LEU A 27 -0.91 4.36 7.91
CA LEU A 27 -0.22 5.40 8.67
C LEU A 27 -1.18 6.56 8.97
N ARG A 28 -1.45 6.77 10.26
CA ARG A 28 -2.20 7.93 10.78
C ARG A 28 -1.29 9.15 11.01
N HIS A 29 -0.04 8.90 11.37
CA HIS A 29 0.99 9.93 11.57
C HIS A 29 2.16 9.64 10.63
N LEU A 30 2.57 10.66 9.86
CA LEU A 30 3.74 10.60 8.98
C LEU A 30 4.99 11.18 9.65
N ALA A 31 4.81 12.11 10.60
CA ALA A 31 5.89 12.75 11.33
C ALA A 31 5.47 12.98 12.80
N PRO A 32 6.02 12.21 13.76
CA PRO A 32 6.86 11.03 13.56
C PRO A 32 6.08 9.83 12.99
N MET A 33 6.76 8.96 12.26
CA MET A 33 6.22 7.65 11.86
C MET A 33 6.22 6.69 13.05
N PRO A 34 5.37 5.65 13.04
CA PRO A 34 5.43 4.57 14.05
C PRO A 34 6.83 3.95 14.14
N ALA A 35 7.34 3.78 15.36
CA ALA A 35 8.70 3.31 15.59
C ALA A 35 8.96 1.90 15.05
N ASN A 36 7.94 1.04 15.04
CA ASN A 36 8.01 -0.34 14.56
C ASN A 36 7.69 -0.50 13.06
N LEU A 37 7.53 0.60 12.31
CA LEU A 37 7.08 0.53 10.91
C LEU A 37 8.04 -0.28 10.03
N ALA A 38 9.36 -0.06 10.18
CA ALA A 38 10.37 -0.77 9.41
C ALA A 38 10.30 -2.29 9.64
N GLU A 39 10.20 -2.70 10.91
CA GLU A 39 10.11 -4.10 11.29
C GLU A 39 8.85 -4.76 10.72
N VAL A 40 7.70 -4.08 10.79
CA VAL A 40 6.44 -4.60 10.25
C VAL A 40 6.52 -4.77 8.74
N LEU A 41 7.01 -3.76 8.02
CA LEU A 41 7.09 -3.80 6.56
C LEU A 41 8.10 -4.86 6.06
N ALA A 42 9.23 -5.04 6.75
CA ALA A 42 10.27 -6.01 6.37
C ALA A 42 9.81 -7.48 6.47
N ARG A 43 8.69 -7.78 7.15
CA ARG A 43 8.10 -9.13 7.23
C ARG A 43 7.32 -9.52 5.97
N TYR A 44 7.12 -8.60 5.04
CA TYR A 44 6.37 -8.84 3.81
C TYR A 44 7.32 -8.87 2.61
N GLU A 45 7.16 -9.88 1.75
CA GLU A 45 7.93 -10.04 0.52
C GLU A 45 7.75 -8.84 -0.42
N ARG A 46 6.55 -8.27 -0.47
CA ARG A 46 6.22 -7.12 -1.30
C ARG A 46 5.49 -6.07 -0.47
N VAL A 47 5.92 -4.82 -0.61
CA VAL A 47 5.27 -3.66 0.02
C VAL A 47 4.75 -2.76 -1.09
N VAL A 48 3.43 -2.57 -1.16
CA VAL A 48 2.77 -1.71 -2.15
C VAL A 48 2.24 -0.46 -1.47
N ILE A 49 2.46 0.71 -2.08
CA ILE A 49 1.98 1.99 -1.59
C ILE A 49 1.10 2.63 -2.67
N PRO A 50 -0.23 2.45 -2.58
CA PRO A 50 -1.17 3.19 -3.42
C PRO A 50 -1.33 4.61 -2.90
N GLU A 51 -0.97 5.59 -3.72
CA GLU A 51 -1.06 7.01 -3.38
C GLU A 51 -1.52 7.89 -4.54
N MET A 52 -2.26 8.95 -4.19
CA MET A 52 -2.84 9.89 -5.16
C MET A 52 -1.95 11.10 -5.38
N ASN A 53 -0.66 10.84 -5.61
CA ASN A 53 0.39 11.84 -5.76
C ASN A 53 1.52 11.23 -6.62
N LEU A 54 2.73 11.78 -6.55
CA LEU A 54 3.86 11.37 -7.37
C LEU A 54 4.81 10.38 -6.68
N GLY A 55 4.38 9.68 -5.63
CA GLY A 55 5.21 8.68 -4.94
C GLY A 55 5.86 9.18 -3.65
N GLN A 56 5.35 10.26 -3.05
CA GLN A 56 6.00 10.91 -1.90
C GLN A 56 6.20 9.94 -0.72
N LEU A 57 5.19 9.15 -0.36
CA LEU A 57 5.37 8.20 0.75
C LEU A 57 6.30 7.07 0.34
N ALA A 58 6.17 6.54 -0.88
CA ALA A 58 7.07 5.49 -1.36
C ALA A 58 8.54 5.91 -1.31
N HIS A 59 8.84 7.16 -1.70
CA HIS A 59 10.19 7.73 -1.58
C HIS A 59 10.68 7.79 -0.12
N VAL A 60 9.85 8.25 0.81
CA VAL A 60 10.23 8.32 2.23
C VAL A 60 10.48 6.92 2.81
N ILE A 61 9.63 5.94 2.51
CA ILE A 61 9.79 4.57 2.99
C ILE A 61 11.08 3.94 2.45
N ARG A 62 11.34 4.07 1.15
CA ARG A 62 12.58 3.60 0.52
C ARG A 62 13.81 4.26 1.12
N ALA A 63 13.81 5.59 1.23
CA ALA A 63 14.96 6.34 1.75
C ALA A 63 15.24 6.07 3.22
N ARG A 64 14.20 5.93 4.05
CA ARG A 64 14.34 5.78 5.51
C ARG A 64 14.60 4.34 5.95
N PHE A 65 14.04 3.36 5.25
CA PHE A 65 14.04 1.96 5.69
C PHE A 65 14.68 0.98 4.71
N LEU A 66 15.13 1.44 3.54
CA LEU A 66 15.72 0.59 2.48
C LEU A 66 14.82 -0.57 2.04
N ILE A 67 13.50 -0.41 2.22
CA ILE A 67 12.49 -1.35 1.75
C ILE A 67 12.13 -1.00 0.32
N ASP A 68 12.16 -1.97 -0.58
CA ASP A 68 11.68 -1.77 -1.96
C ASP A 68 10.16 -1.70 -2.01
N ALA A 69 9.64 -0.50 -1.78
CA ALA A 69 8.21 -0.21 -1.82
C ALA A 69 7.74 0.06 -3.26
N ILE A 70 6.87 -0.80 -3.78
CA ILE A 70 6.23 -0.66 -5.09
C ILE A 70 5.21 0.49 -5.01
N GLY A 71 5.46 1.58 -5.73
CA GLY A 71 4.53 2.70 -5.81
C GLY A 71 3.41 2.45 -6.83
N TYR A 72 2.16 2.69 -6.44
CA TYR A 72 1.03 2.76 -7.35
C TYR A 72 0.43 4.17 -7.29
N ASN A 73 0.86 5.02 -8.23
CA ASN A 73 0.70 6.46 -8.16
C ASN A 73 -0.32 6.92 -9.20
N GLN A 74 -1.35 7.66 -8.78
CA GLN A 74 -2.35 8.23 -9.70
C GLN A 74 -2.61 9.71 -9.40
N VAL A 75 -2.50 10.57 -10.41
CA VAL A 75 -2.79 12.01 -10.29
C VAL A 75 -3.82 12.42 -11.34
N ARG A 76 -5.06 11.97 -11.13
CA ARG A 76 -6.18 12.19 -12.07
C ARG A 76 -7.38 12.93 -11.49
N GLY A 77 -7.24 13.48 -10.27
CA GLY A 77 -8.33 14.18 -9.57
C GLY A 77 -9.48 13.28 -9.09
N LEU A 78 -9.39 11.97 -9.27
CA LEU A 78 -10.39 10.99 -8.85
C LEU A 78 -9.79 9.99 -7.85
N PRO A 79 -10.53 9.58 -6.81
CA PRO A 79 -10.07 8.57 -5.87
C PRO A 79 -9.87 7.21 -6.53
N PHE A 80 -9.07 6.37 -5.89
CA PHE A 80 -9.00 4.96 -6.24
C PHE A 80 -10.35 4.28 -6.05
N THR A 81 -10.70 3.39 -6.97
CA THR A 81 -11.80 2.45 -6.74
C THR A 81 -11.26 1.20 -6.04
N ALA A 82 -12.13 0.50 -5.30
CA ALA A 82 -11.75 -0.77 -4.70
C ALA A 82 -11.37 -1.81 -5.79
N ALA A 83 -12.16 -1.88 -6.87
CA ALA A 83 -11.92 -2.82 -7.97
C ALA A 83 -10.55 -2.61 -8.66
N GLU A 84 -10.17 -1.36 -8.92
CA GLU A 84 -8.85 -1.03 -9.49
C GLU A 84 -7.71 -1.51 -8.59
N LEU A 85 -7.84 -1.28 -7.27
CA LEU A 85 -6.84 -1.73 -6.31
C LEU A 85 -6.83 -3.25 -6.14
N GLU A 86 -7.98 -3.92 -6.23
CA GLU A 86 -8.06 -5.39 -6.20
C GLU A 86 -7.28 -6.00 -7.36
N THR A 87 -7.53 -5.53 -8.58
CA THR A 87 -6.82 -6.04 -9.77
C THR A 87 -5.31 -5.85 -9.64
N MET A 88 -4.87 -4.63 -9.31
CA MET A 88 -3.45 -4.33 -9.18
C MET A 88 -2.77 -5.14 -8.06
N LEU A 89 -3.39 -5.22 -6.87
CA LEU A 89 -2.84 -5.98 -5.75
C LEU A 89 -2.82 -7.49 -6.04
N GLU A 90 -3.81 -8.00 -6.75
CA GLU A 90 -3.86 -9.40 -7.18
C GLU A 90 -2.68 -9.75 -8.11
N GLU A 91 -2.39 -8.90 -9.10
CA GLU A 91 -1.24 -9.09 -9.99
C GLU A 91 0.07 -9.14 -9.20
N VAL A 92 0.24 -8.21 -8.24
CA VAL A 92 1.42 -8.19 -7.36
C VAL A 92 1.52 -9.46 -6.51
N CYS A 93 0.39 -9.99 -6.03
CA CYS A 93 0.37 -11.24 -5.26
C CYS A 93 0.68 -12.49 -6.10
N LYS A 94 0.34 -12.50 -7.40
CA LYS A 94 0.49 -13.67 -8.27
C LYS A 94 1.85 -13.78 -8.96
N ASN A 95 2.55 -12.66 -9.17
CA ASN A 95 3.86 -12.61 -9.83
C ASN A 95 5.00 -13.11 -8.91
N VAL A 96 4.83 -14.31 -8.34
CA VAL A 96 5.82 -15.04 -7.55
C VAL A 96 6.78 -15.79 -8.46
#